data_AF-M5XIK4-F1
#
_entry.id   AF-M5XIK4-F1
#
_cell.length_a   1.000
_cell.length_b   1.000
_cell.length_c   1.000
_cell.angle_alpha   90.00
_cell.angle_beta   90.00
_cell.angle_gamma   90.00
#
_symmetry.space_group_name_H-M   'P 1'
#
loop_
_entity.id
_entity.type
_entity.pdbx_description
1 polymer ?
#
loop_
_entity_poly.entity_id
_entity_poly.type
_entity_poly.pdbx_seq_one_letter_code
_entity_poly.pdbx_strand_id
1 'polypeptide(L)' 'MMMLGLERLVLNLKSKLRSLKVNKKPYDKIEKSESMRVEIRSKKARKLIEKTLKVADSPKSKTFAF' A
#
# COMPACT_ATOMS: atom_id res chain seq x y z
N MET A 1 6.50 45.89 -15.05
CA MET A 1 7.02 44.64 -15.68
C MET A 1 7.18 43.45 -14.71
N MET A 2 7.12 43.62 -13.37
CA MET A 2 7.38 42.53 -12.41
C MET A 2 6.24 41.50 -12.24
N MET A 3 5.00 41.83 -12.62
CA MET A 3 3.84 40.95 -12.41
C MET A 3 3.86 39.70 -13.31
N LEU A 4 4.31 39.85 -14.55
CA LEU A 4 4.41 38.78 -15.56
C LEU A 4 5.41 37.67 -15.20
N GLY A 5 6.48 38.02 -14.46
CA GLY A 5 7.49 37.06 -14.04
C GLY A 5 7.00 36.15 -12.92
N LEU A 6 6.26 36.72 -11.97
CA LEU A 6 5.72 35.98 -10.82
C LEU A 6 4.65 34.97 -11.26
N GLU A 7 3.77 35.37 -12.19
CA GLU A 7 2.77 34.48 -12.79
C GLU A 7 3.39 33.27 -13.47
N ARG A 8 4.47 33.48 -14.25
CA ARG A 8 5.20 32.37 -14.90
C ARG A 8 5.82 31.41 -13.89
N LEU A 9 6.35 31.91 -12.77
CA LEU A 9 6.93 31.07 -11.72
C LEU A 9 5.87 30.23 -11.02
N VAL A 10 4.71 30.81 -10.70
CA VAL A 10 3.59 30.09 -10.09
C VAL A 10 3.01 29.03 -11.03
N LEU A 11 2.88 29.35 -12.33
CA LEU A 11 2.44 28.38 -13.34
C LEU A 11 3.43 27.21 -13.49
N ASN A 12 4.74 27.51 -13.49
CA ASN A 12 5.79 26.49 -13.52
C ASN A 12 5.75 25.61 -12.28
N LEU A 13 5.61 26.21 -11.08
CA LEU A 13 5.52 25.46 -9.83
C LEU A 13 4.27 24.56 -9.81
N LYS A 14 3.12 25.08 -10.24
CA LYS A 14 1.86 24.32 -10.33
C LYS A 14 1.95 23.16 -11.30
N SER A 15 2.61 23.36 -12.45
CA SER A 15 2.81 22.30 -13.45
C SER A 15 3.72 21.17 -12.93
N LYS A 16 4.81 21.50 -12.23
CA LYS A 16 5.72 20.53 -11.58
C LYS A 16 5.05 19.78 -10.43
N LEU A 17 4.18 20.44 -9.67
CA LEU A 17 3.42 19.80 -8.59
C LEU A 17 2.39 18.80 -9.17
N ARG A 18 1.77 19.13 -10.31
CA ARG A 18 0.82 18.25 -11.01
C ARG A 18 1.51 17.04 -11.65
N SER A 19 2.74 17.22 -12.17
CA SER A 19 3.54 16.10 -12.69
C SER A 19 4.10 15.19 -11.59
N LEU A 20 4.28 15.70 -10.37
CA LEU A 20 4.61 14.87 -9.20
C LEU A 20 3.41 14.03 -8.70
N LYS A 21 2.18 14.43 -9.03
CA LYS A 21 0.96 13.65 -8.79
C LYS A 21 0.73 12.55 -9.83
N VAL A 22 1.69 12.27 -10.72
CA VAL A 22 1.57 11.22 -11.73
C VAL A 22 1.47 9.86 -11.04
N ASN A 23 0.22 9.38 -11.04
CA ASN A 23 -0.22 7.99 -11.10
C ASN A 23 0.64 7.03 -10.28
N LYS A 24 0.31 6.92 -8.98
CA LYS A 24 0.50 5.65 -8.29
C LYS A 24 -0.16 4.59 -9.16
N LYS A 25 0.64 3.76 -9.84
CA LYS A 25 0.09 2.62 -10.59
C LYS A 25 -0.85 1.89 -9.64
N PRO A 26 -2.09 1.56 -10.05
CA PRO A 26 -2.93 0.70 -9.24
C PRO A 26 -2.09 -0.53 -8.91
N TYR A 27 -1.98 -0.84 -7.62
CA TYR A 27 -1.25 -2.01 -7.18
C TYR A 27 -1.88 -3.21 -7.88
N ASP A 28 -1.15 -3.82 -8.81
CA ASP A 28 -1.58 -5.05 -9.45
C ASP A 28 -1.61 -6.11 -8.36
N LYS A 29 -2.83 -6.41 -7.88
CA LYS A 29 -3.04 -7.43 -6.85
C LYS A 29 -2.64 -8.76 -7.47
N ILE A 30 -1.42 -9.20 -7.16
CA ILE A 30 -0.93 -10.52 -7.55
C ILE A 30 -1.83 -11.55 -6.87
N GLU A 31 -2.51 -12.36 -7.68
CA GLU A 31 -3.28 -13.48 -7.17
C GLU A 31 -2.35 -14.51 -6.50
N LYS A 32 -2.83 -15.11 -5.42
CA LYS A 32 -2.06 -16.10 -4.66
C LYS A 32 -1.77 -17.31 -5.55
N SER A 33 -0.50 -17.70 -5.66
CA SER A 33 -0.05 -18.85 -6.44
C SER A 33 -0.66 -20.16 -5.95
N GLU A 34 -0.74 -21.18 -6.81
CA GLU A 34 -1.27 -22.50 -6.45
C GLU A 34 -0.45 -23.19 -5.35
N SER A 35 0.84 -22.90 -5.24
CA SER A 35 1.69 -23.35 -4.12
C SER A 35 1.25 -22.78 -2.77
N MET A 36 0.53 -21.66 -2.76
CA MET A 36 -0.11 -21.10 -1.57
C MET A 36 -1.48 -21.72 -1.26
N ARG A 37 -2.05 -22.47 -2.22
CA ARG A 37 -3.33 -23.19 -2.10
C ARG A 37 -3.16 -24.61 -1.57
N VAL A 38 -1.96 -25.01 -1.16
CA VAL A 38 -1.75 -26.32 -0.51
C VAL A 38 -2.45 -26.30 0.84
N GLU A 39 -3.47 -27.13 0.96
CA GLU A 39 -4.23 -27.28 2.20
C GLU A 39 -3.31 -27.67 3.35
N ILE A 40 -3.27 -26.83 4.39
CA ILE A 40 -2.50 -27.11 5.59
C ILE A 40 -3.17 -28.27 6.32
N ARG A 41 -2.59 -29.47 6.18
CA ARG A 41 -3.08 -30.72 6.78
C ARG A 41 -3.14 -30.66 8.32
N SER A 42 -2.27 -29.87 8.94
CA SER A 42 -2.19 -29.76 10.41
C SER A 42 -3.20 -28.78 10.99
N LYS A 43 -4.04 -29.26 11.92
CA LYS A 43 -5.01 -28.43 12.67
C LYS A 43 -4.32 -27.33 13.50
N LYS A 44 -3.12 -27.59 14.05
CA LYS A 44 -2.38 -26.60 14.87
C LYS A 44 -1.89 -25.42 14.03
N ALA A 45 -1.32 -25.72 12.86
CA ALA A 45 -0.81 -24.70 11.94
C ALA A 45 -1.94 -23.80 11.41
N ARG A 46 -3.11 -24.37 11.06
CA ARG A 46 -4.28 -23.57 10.69
C ARG A 46 -4.71 -22.59 11.78
N LYS A 47 -4.80 -23.06 13.03
CA LYS A 47 -5.16 -22.20 14.18
C LYS A 47 -4.16 -21.08 14.41
N LEU A 48 -2.86 -21.35 14.22
CA LEU A 48 -1.82 -20.34 14.37
C LEU A 48 -1.98 -19.24 13.30
N ILE A 49 -2.12 -19.65 12.04
CA ILE A 49 -2.28 -18.73 10.90
C ILE A 49 -3.54 -17.88 11.05
N GLU A 50 -4.67 -18.48 11.43
CA GLU A 50 -5.92 -17.76 11.64
C GLU A 50 -5.77 -16.67 12.72
N LYS A 51 -5.07 -16.97 13.83
CA LYS A 51 -4.80 -16.00 14.89
C LYS A 51 -3.93 -14.84 14.38
N THR A 52 -2.85 -15.15 13.66
CA THR A 52 -1.95 -14.14 13.09
C THR A 52 -2.66 -13.26 12.07
N LEU A 53 -3.53 -13.84 11.25
CA LEU A 53 -4.29 -13.11 10.22
C LEU A 53 -5.29 -12.12 10.84
N LYS A 54 -6.01 -12.52 11.88
CA LYS A 54 -6.94 -11.63 12.61
C LYS A 54 -6.24 -10.41 13.22
N VAL A 55 -5.01 -10.59 13.71
CA VAL A 55 -4.20 -9.51 14.29
C VAL A 55 -3.70 -8.56 13.19
N ALA A 56 -3.23 -9.09 12.07
CA ALA A 56 -2.77 -8.28 10.94
C ALA A 56 -3.88 -7.40 10.34
N ASP A 57 -5.11 -7.92 10.27
CA ASP A 57 -6.28 -7.18 9.76
C ASP A 57 -6.78 -6.08 10.70
N SER A 58 -6.33 -6.04 11.96
CA SER A 58 -6.74 -5.04 12.95
C SER A 58 -5.58 -4.05 13.24
N PRO A 59 -5.49 -2.91 12.52
CA PRO A 59 -4.36 -1.98 12.61
C PRO A 59 -4.21 -1.27 13.96
N LYS A 60 -5.10 -1.54 14.93
CA LYS A 60 -5.15 -0.89 16.25
C LYS A 60 -4.67 -1.76 17.41
N SER A 61 -4.36 -3.05 17.22
CA SER A 61 -4.12 -3.93 18.37
C SER A 61 -2.95 -4.90 18.20
N LYS A 62 -1.88 -4.55 18.92
CA LYS A 62 -0.79 -5.40 19.47
C LYS A 62 0.06 -6.14 18.45
N THR A 63 1.33 -5.70 18.38
CA THR A 63 2.46 -6.47 17.85
C THR A 63 2.51 -7.85 18.51
N PHE A 64 2.54 -8.91 17.70
CA PHE A 64 2.76 -10.27 18.18
C PHE A 64 4.23 -10.39 18.62
N ALA A 65 4.48 -10.52 19.92
CA ALA A 65 5.79 -10.93 20.42
C ALA A 65 5.85 -12.46 20.38
N PHE A 66 6.90 -12.99 19.75
CA PHE A 66 7.16 -14.42 19.59
C PHE A 66 7.68 -15.04 20.89
#